data_AF-A0A485KCX7-F1
#
_entry.id   AF-A0A485KCX7-F1
#
_cell.length_a   1.000
_cell.length_b   1.000
_cell.length_c   1.000
_cell.angle_alpha   90.00
_cell.angle_beta   90.00
_cell.angle_gamma   90.00
#
_symmetry.space_group_name_H-M   'P 1'
#
loop_
_entity.id
_entity.type
_entity.pdbx_description
1 polymer ?
#
loop_
_entity_poly.entity_id
_entity_poly.type
_entity_poly.pdbx_seq_one_letter_code
_entity_poly.pdbx_strand_id
1 'polypeptide(L)'
;MYSHRLLHMFPQHSSSQAYHGFYVTFGSDKIAEQVYDNVMNESMENLTAFMVINMEDTNSSSFRGKLFEIFCHHHWSSSGQHKLIGKLLHSDSQASQEAEYSIAIPQLVEVRSFSKLSDIPVSEFAEAKALYFRPKQKNFACIDSIYWNGQMCYLLQMTISNDHGIAHESLVKIHDWATKRGINYEYVFVVPKGQVQDYKVQNFLTTTRHVHKTPSKIAQGLVQYAVGVEMVPTLKHSKHLDDLPAN
;
A
#
# COMPACT_ATOMS: atom_id res chain seq x y z
N MET A 1 -40.83 3.64 -8.15
CA MET A 1 -41.19 3.50 -6.73
C MET A 1 -39.90 3.32 -5.95
N TYR A 2 -39.40 4.34 -5.25
CA TYR A 2 -38.15 4.24 -4.50
C TYR A 2 -38.46 3.61 -3.14
N SER A 3 -38.13 2.33 -2.96
CA SER A 3 -38.20 1.67 -1.65
C SER A 3 -37.07 2.20 -0.77
N HIS A 4 -37.39 2.88 0.33
CA HIS A 4 -36.43 3.30 1.37
C HIS A 4 -35.87 2.12 2.21
N ARG A 5 -36.24 0.88 1.89
CA ARG A 5 -35.84 -0.31 2.65
C ARG A 5 -34.60 -0.96 2.04
N LEU A 6 -33.59 -1.21 2.89
CA LEU A 6 -32.32 -1.82 2.51
C LEU A 6 -32.48 -3.29 2.09
N LEU A 7 -33.30 -4.02 2.84
CA LEU A 7 -33.56 -5.44 2.62
C LEU A 7 -35.06 -5.69 2.45
N HIS A 8 -35.40 -6.59 1.54
CA HIS A 8 -36.74 -7.11 1.30
C HIS A 8 -36.80 -8.58 1.70
N MET A 9 -37.86 -8.95 2.39
CA MET A 9 -38.13 -10.32 2.82
C MET A 9 -39.27 -10.88 1.97
N PHE A 10 -39.02 -12.01 1.31
CA PHE A 10 -39.98 -12.68 0.46
C PHE A 10 -40.35 -14.03 1.09
N PRO A 11 -41.65 -14.30 1.36
CA PRO A 11 -42.08 -15.58 1.90
C PRO A 11 -41.83 -16.70 0.89
N GLN A 12 -41.43 -17.86 1.39
CA GLN A 12 -41.31 -19.08 0.61
C GLN A 12 -42.58 -19.92 0.74
N HIS A 13 -43.10 -20.31 -0.41
CA HIS A 13 -44.29 -21.13 -0.56
C HIS A 13 -43.88 -22.54 -1.02
N SER A 14 -44.45 -23.57 -0.42
CA SER A 14 -44.39 -24.93 -0.95
C SER A 14 -45.78 -25.37 -1.39
N SER A 15 -45.87 -26.47 -2.14
CA SER A 15 -47.15 -27.02 -2.59
C SER A 15 -48.08 -27.43 -1.44
N SER A 16 -47.54 -27.63 -0.23
CA SER A 16 -48.29 -28.08 0.95
C SER A 16 -48.36 -27.04 2.08
N GLN A 17 -47.58 -25.95 2.02
CA GLN A 17 -47.57 -24.91 3.06
C GLN A 17 -47.46 -23.50 2.45
N ALA A 18 -48.43 -22.65 2.81
CA ALA A 18 -48.47 -21.26 2.38
C ALA A 18 -47.32 -20.42 2.95
N TYR A 19 -46.70 -20.80 4.07
CA TYR A 19 -45.52 -20.11 4.59
C TYR A 19 -44.64 -21.13 5.32
N HIS A 20 -43.49 -21.48 4.75
CA HIS A 20 -42.55 -22.43 5.36
C HIS A 20 -41.13 -21.87 5.54
N GLY A 21 -40.91 -20.62 5.10
CA GLY A 21 -39.63 -19.94 5.17
C GLY A 21 -39.71 -18.57 4.53
N PHE A 22 -38.57 -17.90 4.44
CA PHE A 22 -38.40 -16.68 3.66
C PHE A 22 -36.96 -16.60 3.14
N TYR A 23 -36.76 -15.83 2.08
CA TYR A 23 -35.43 -15.36 1.70
C TYR A 23 -35.37 -13.84 1.78
N VAL A 24 -34.16 -13.33 1.99
CA VAL A 24 -33.88 -11.90 2.07
C VAL A 24 -33.03 -11.50 0.88
N THR A 25 -33.35 -10.38 0.26
CA THR A 25 -32.55 -9.78 -0.82
C THR A 25 -32.46 -8.27 -0.63
N PHE A 26 -31.51 -7.62 -1.31
CA PHE A 26 -31.43 -6.17 -1.31
C PHE A 26 -32.64 -5.54 -2.01
N GLY A 27 -33.05 -4.37 -1.54
CA GLY A 27 -34.15 -3.63 -2.16
C GLY A 27 -33.87 -3.17 -3.60
N SER A 28 -32.59 -3.17 -4.01
CA SER A 28 -32.11 -2.97 -5.40
C SER A 28 -30.60 -3.24 -5.48
N ASP A 29 -30.06 -3.42 -6.69
CA ASP A 29 -28.61 -3.54 -6.92
C ASP A 29 -27.84 -2.31 -6.44
N LYS A 30 -28.38 -1.11 -6.67
CA LYS A 30 -27.80 0.14 -6.16
C LYS A 30 -27.66 0.15 -4.64
N ILE A 31 -28.64 -0.38 -3.91
CA ILE A 31 -28.56 -0.51 -2.45
C ILE A 31 -27.50 -1.54 -2.07
N ALA A 32 -27.41 -2.66 -2.79
CA ALA A 32 -26.38 -3.68 -2.55
C ALA A 32 -24.97 -3.10 -2.70
N GLU A 33 -24.71 -2.35 -3.78
CA GLU A 33 -23.45 -1.65 -4.03
C GLU A 33 -23.14 -0.64 -2.92
N GLN A 34 -24.10 0.19 -2.52
CA GLN A 34 -23.91 1.17 -1.44
C GLN A 34 -23.61 0.51 -0.09
N VAL A 35 -24.27 -0.60 0.24
CA VAL A 35 -23.99 -1.36 1.46
C VAL A 35 -22.59 -1.96 1.40
N TYR A 36 -22.21 -2.56 0.27
CA TYR A 36 -20.87 -3.10 0.05
C TYR A 36 -19.79 -2.03 0.23
N ASP A 37 -19.93 -0.89 -0.45
CA ASP A 37 -18.98 0.22 -0.37
C ASP A 37 -18.88 0.76 1.05
N ASN A 38 -20.00 0.92 1.75
CA ASN A 38 -20.00 1.40 3.13
C ASN A 38 -19.25 0.45 4.08
N VAL A 39 -19.52 -0.86 4.01
CA VAL A 39 -18.86 -1.86 4.86
C VAL A 39 -17.36 -1.94 4.55
N MET A 40 -16.99 -1.88 3.27
CA MET A 40 -15.60 -1.88 2.84
C MET A 40 -14.87 -0.64 3.36
N ASN A 41 -15.46 0.55 3.19
CA ASN A 41 -14.89 1.81 3.63
C ASN A 41 -14.76 1.87 5.15
N GLU A 42 -15.80 1.48 5.90
CA GLU A 42 -15.77 1.44 7.37
C GLU A 42 -14.70 0.48 7.89
N SER A 43 -14.56 -0.69 7.27
CA SER A 43 -13.53 -1.66 7.64
C SER A 43 -12.12 -1.12 7.39
N MET A 44 -11.90 -0.47 6.25
CA MET A 44 -10.62 0.17 5.91
C MET A 44 -10.32 1.36 6.83
N GLU A 45 -11.31 2.17 7.18
CA GLU A 45 -11.20 3.25 8.16
C GLU A 45 -10.81 2.71 9.53
N ASN A 46 -11.45 1.63 10.01
CA ASN A 46 -11.15 1.01 11.29
C ASN A 46 -9.72 0.42 11.34
N LEU A 47 -9.27 -0.23 10.27
CA LEU A 47 -7.90 -0.75 10.17
C LEU A 47 -6.87 0.40 10.14
N THR A 48 -7.18 1.48 9.43
CA THR A 48 -6.32 2.68 9.37
C THR A 48 -6.26 3.37 10.73
N ALA A 49 -7.40 3.55 11.39
CA ALA A 49 -7.49 4.10 12.74
C ALA A 49 -6.70 3.25 13.74
N PHE A 50 -6.81 1.92 13.66
CA PHE A 50 -6.01 1.02 14.50
C PHE A 50 -4.51 1.25 14.32
N MET A 51 -4.01 1.37 13.08
CA MET A 51 -2.59 1.62 12.80
C MET A 51 -2.10 2.95 13.38
N VAL A 52 -2.93 3.99 13.31
CA VAL A 52 -2.61 5.35 13.80
C VAL A 52 -2.69 5.43 15.33
N ILE A 53 -3.78 4.95 15.94
CA ILE A 53 -4.00 4.99 17.40
C ILE A 53 -2.91 4.22 18.14
N ASN A 54 -2.48 3.09 17.58
CA ASN A 54 -1.48 2.21 18.19
C ASN A 54 -0.06 2.51 17.69
N MET A 55 0.21 3.72 17.16
CA MET A 55 1.50 4.01 16.53
C MET A 55 2.71 3.81 17.45
N GLU A 56 2.54 4.07 18.75
CA GLU A 56 3.57 3.94 19.78
C GLU A 56 3.59 2.56 20.46
N ASP A 57 2.58 1.72 20.23
CA ASP A 57 2.54 0.37 20.80
C ASP A 57 3.52 -0.55 20.06
N THR A 58 4.53 -0.99 20.80
CA THR A 58 5.59 -1.87 20.29
C THR A 58 5.10 -3.30 20.08
N ASN A 59 4.10 -3.76 20.85
CA ASN A 59 3.57 -5.13 20.74
C ASN A 59 2.81 -5.34 19.42
N SER A 60 2.15 -4.30 18.92
CA SER A 60 1.45 -4.34 17.62
C SER A 60 2.33 -3.97 16.43
N SER A 61 3.60 -3.59 16.62
CA SER A 61 4.49 -3.08 15.55
C SER A 61 4.53 -3.97 14.29
N SER A 62 4.72 -5.27 14.48
CA SER A 62 4.76 -6.24 13.36
C SER A 62 3.43 -6.36 12.63
N PHE A 63 2.32 -6.32 13.38
CA PHE A 63 0.97 -6.39 12.81
C PHE A 63 0.62 -5.10 12.05
N ARG A 64 0.90 -3.93 12.64
CA ARG A 64 0.72 -2.62 11.99
C ARG A 64 1.56 -2.51 10.73
N GLY A 65 2.81 -2.95 10.76
CA GLY A 65 3.67 -2.99 9.57
C GLY A 65 3.05 -3.82 8.45
N LYS A 66 2.43 -4.96 8.78
CA LYS A 66 1.75 -5.79 7.77
C LYS A 66 0.47 -5.15 7.23
N LEU A 67 -0.34 -4.53 8.09
CA LEU A 67 -1.52 -3.79 7.66
C LEU A 67 -1.14 -2.62 6.76
N PHE A 68 -0.05 -1.92 7.06
CA PHE A 68 0.45 -0.82 6.25
C PHE A 68 0.90 -1.28 4.87
N GLU A 69 1.65 -2.39 4.79
CA GLU A 69 2.02 -3.01 3.51
C GLU A 69 0.78 -3.33 2.66
N ILE A 70 -0.27 -3.91 3.26
CA ILE A 70 -1.54 -4.22 2.59
C ILE A 70 -2.23 -2.92 2.12
N PHE A 71 -2.29 -1.90 2.98
CA PHE A 71 -2.87 -0.61 2.66
C PHE A 71 -2.17 0.05 1.46
N CYS A 72 -0.84 0.04 1.42
CA CYS A 72 -0.07 0.56 0.29
C CYS A 72 -0.32 -0.24 -1.00
N HIS A 73 -0.38 -1.58 -0.94
CA HIS A 73 -0.77 -2.37 -2.12
C HIS A 73 -2.15 -1.98 -2.64
N HIS A 74 -3.12 -1.78 -1.74
CA HIS A 74 -4.44 -1.30 -2.13
C HIS A 74 -4.37 0.06 -2.82
N HIS A 75 -3.56 0.99 -2.30
CA HIS A 75 -3.39 2.33 -2.86
C HIS A 75 -2.85 2.34 -4.31
N TRP A 76 -2.00 1.38 -4.67
CA TRP A 76 -1.53 1.23 -6.07
C TRP A 76 -2.52 0.47 -6.97
N SER A 77 -3.40 -0.34 -6.39
CA SER A 77 -4.38 -1.16 -7.12
C SER A 77 -5.77 -0.53 -7.22
N SER A 78 -6.06 0.49 -6.40
CA SER A 78 -7.35 1.16 -6.37
C SER A 78 -7.53 2.06 -7.59
N SER A 79 -8.77 2.15 -8.08
CA SER A 79 -9.12 3.11 -9.11
C SER A 79 -9.02 4.52 -8.55
N GLY A 80 -8.12 5.33 -9.09
CA GLY A 80 -7.95 6.71 -8.67
C GLY A 80 -6.63 7.28 -9.16
N GLN A 81 -6.62 8.55 -9.57
CA GLN A 81 -5.36 9.22 -9.85
C GLN A 81 -4.78 9.70 -8.52
N HIS A 82 -3.62 9.15 -8.14
CA HIS A 82 -2.91 9.51 -6.93
C HIS A 82 -1.56 10.14 -7.27
N LYS A 83 -1.11 11.08 -6.44
CA LYS A 83 0.24 11.63 -6.49
C LYS A 83 0.84 11.49 -5.10
N LEU A 84 1.90 10.69 -4.99
CA LEU A 84 2.64 10.55 -3.75
C LEU A 84 3.75 11.58 -3.72
N ILE A 85 3.82 12.34 -2.63
CA ILE A 85 4.81 13.41 -2.44
C ILE A 85 5.91 12.90 -1.53
N GLY A 86 7.15 13.26 -1.85
CA GLY A 86 8.32 12.74 -1.18
C GLY A 86 9.54 13.64 -1.28
N LYS A 87 10.68 13.05 -0.93
CA LYS A 87 11.99 13.69 -1.01
C LYS A 87 13.08 12.69 -1.34
N LEU A 88 14.17 13.21 -1.89
CA LEU A 88 15.46 12.53 -1.94
C LEU A 88 16.06 12.47 -0.52
N LEU A 89 16.65 11.33 -0.13
CA LEU A 89 17.21 11.16 1.21
C LEU A 89 18.68 11.58 1.33
N HIS A 90 19.42 11.64 0.22
CA HIS A 90 20.86 11.92 0.20
C HIS A 90 21.24 13.42 0.11
N SER A 91 20.32 14.35 0.38
CA SER A 91 20.65 15.79 0.29
C SER A 91 21.35 16.30 1.55
N ASP A 92 22.67 16.42 1.50
CA ASP A 92 23.47 17.17 2.49
C ASP A 92 23.46 18.70 2.24
N SER A 93 22.75 19.18 1.22
CA SER A 93 22.72 20.60 0.84
C SER A 93 21.33 21.20 0.95
N GLN A 94 21.23 22.35 1.62
CA GLN A 94 20.01 23.18 1.69
C GLN A 94 19.52 23.68 0.32
N ALA A 95 20.28 23.46 -0.76
CA ALA A 95 19.99 23.94 -2.11
C ALA A 95 19.08 23.01 -2.94
N SER A 96 18.80 21.78 -2.49
CA SER A 96 17.93 20.83 -3.22
C SER A 96 16.48 20.82 -2.75
N GLN A 97 16.04 21.85 -2.01
CA GLN A 97 14.64 22.02 -1.60
C GLN A 97 13.70 22.47 -2.74
N GLU A 98 14.21 22.70 -3.96
CA GLU A 98 13.43 23.35 -5.02
C GLU A 98 12.60 22.41 -5.92
N ALA A 99 12.78 21.10 -5.85
CA ALA A 99 11.93 20.15 -6.60
C ALA A 99 11.29 19.12 -5.66
N GLU A 100 9.97 19.23 -5.47
CA GLU A 100 9.14 18.24 -4.81
C GLU A 100 9.25 16.90 -5.57
N TYR A 101 9.91 15.90 -4.98
CA TYR A 101 9.95 14.56 -5.56
C TYR A 101 8.56 13.95 -5.48
N SER A 102 8.09 13.31 -6.55
CA SER A 102 6.77 12.71 -6.55
C SER A 102 6.63 11.54 -7.50
N ILE A 103 5.71 10.64 -7.16
CA ILE A 103 5.33 9.49 -7.97
C ILE A 103 3.85 9.63 -8.33
N ALA A 104 3.57 9.70 -9.62
CA ALA A 104 2.21 9.67 -10.14
C ALA A 104 1.74 8.21 -10.31
N ILE A 105 0.54 7.93 -9.81
CA ILE A 105 -0.18 6.67 -9.96
C ILE A 105 -1.43 7.01 -10.79
N PRO A 106 -1.51 6.57 -12.06
CA PRO A 106 -2.66 6.86 -12.90
C PRO A 106 -3.89 6.09 -12.42
N GLN A 107 -5.06 6.47 -12.92
CA GLN A 107 -6.33 5.84 -12.56
C GLN A 107 -6.39 4.33 -12.85
N LEU A 108 -5.70 3.88 -13.89
CA LEU A 108 -5.62 2.49 -14.29
C LEU A 108 -4.19 1.99 -14.17
N VAL A 109 -3.99 1.08 -13.20
CA VAL A 109 -2.73 0.36 -13.01
C VAL A 109 -3.03 -1.11 -13.15
N GLU A 110 -2.32 -1.80 -14.03
CA GLU A 110 -2.48 -3.26 -14.13
C GLU A 110 -1.65 -3.95 -13.07
N VAL A 111 -2.32 -4.70 -12.20
CA VAL A 111 -1.67 -5.45 -11.12
C VAL A 111 -1.30 -6.85 -11.60
N ARG A 112 -0.02 -7.20 -11.47
CA ARG A 112 0.53 -8.52 -11.79
C ARG A 112 1.20 -9.11 -10.57
N SER A 113 1.27 -10.44 -10.53
CA SER A 113 1.96 -11.15 -9.46
C SER A 113 3.08 -12.00 -10.03
N PHE A 114 4.24 -12.03 -9.36
CA PHE A 114 5.41 -12.78 -9.81
C PHE A 114 6.02 -13.62 -8.69
N SER A 115 6.70 -14.72 -9.04
CA SER A 115 7.41 -15.58 -8.08
C SER A 115 8.92 -15.37 -8.13
N LYS A 116 9.45 -15.14 -9.33
CA LYS A 116 10.86 -14.84 -9.61
C LYS A 116 10.96 -13.59 -10.50
N LEU A 117 12.05 -12.84 -10.39
CA LEU A 117 12.28 -11.67 -11.27
C LEU A 117 12.37 -12.04 -12.76
N SER A 118 12.83 -13.26 -13.06
CA SER A 118 12.85 -13.80 -14.42
C SER A 118 11.45 -13.95 -15.04
N ASP A 119 10.41 -14.03 -14.21
CA ASP A 119 9.03 -14.23 -14.64
C ASP A 119 8.38 -12.92 -15.13
N ILE A 120 9.08 -11.79 -15.02
CA ILE A 120 8.64 -10.47 -15.49
C ILE A 120 9.23 -10.24 -16.89
N PRO A 121 8.44 -10.37 -17.98
CA PRO A 121 8.91 -10.13 -19.33
C PRO A 121 9.42 -8.71 -19.53
N VAL A 122 10.54 -8.56 -20.26
CA VAL A 122 11.13 -7.24 -20.56
C VAL A 122 10.19 -6.39 -21.41
N SER A 123 9.39 -7.01 -22.28
CA SER A 123 8.40 -6.34 -23.10
C SER A 123 7.39 -5.52 -22.29
N GLU A 124 7.16 -5.89 -21.03
CA GLU A 124 6.26 -5.16 -20.13
C GLU A 124 6.78 -3.76 -19.79
N PHE A 125 8.11 -3.57 -19.80
CA PHE A 125 8.76 -2.27 -19.58
C PHE A 125 8.96 -1.47 -20.88
N ALA A 126 8.56 -2.02 -22.03
CA ALA A 126 8.58 -1.29 -23.30
C ALA A 126 7.24 -0.60 -23.59
N GLU A 127 6.17 -0.96 -22.87
CA GLU A 127 4.85 -0.39 -23.03
C GLU A 127 4.69 0.88 -22.19
N ALA A 128 4.04 1.91 -22.75
CA ALA A 128 3.68 3.15 -22.06
C ALA A 128 2.47 2.97 -21.10
N LYS A 129 2.41 1.82 -20.41
CA LYS A 129 1.33 1.45 -19.49
C LYS A 129 1.86 1.33 -18.07
N ALA A 130 1.06 1.76 -17.10
CA ALA A 130 1.37 1.58 -15.70
C ALA A 130 1.14 0.13 -15.24
N LEU A 131 2.18 -0.48 -14.69
CA LEU A 131 2.18 -1.87 -14.20
C LEU A 131 2.64 -1.91 -12.76
N TYR A 132 1.96 -2.70 -11.94
CA TYR A 132 2.28 -2.90 -10.54
C TYR A 132 2.49 -4.38 -10.24
N PHE A 133 3.73 -4.74 -9.93
CA PHE A 133 4.14 -6.12 -9.70
C PHE A 133 4.24 -6.40 -8.20
N ARG A 134 3.45 -7.37 -7.73
CA ARG A 134 3.48 -7.86 -6.35
C ARG A 134 4.16 -9.23 -6.29
N PRO A 135 5.17 -9.43 -5.43
CA PRO A 135 5.77 -10.73 -5.24
C PRO A 135 4.78 -11.66 -4.52
N LYS A 136 4.67 -12.91 -4.97
CA LYS A 136 3.85 -13.96 -4.30
C LYS A 136 4.49 -14.48 -3.01
N GLN A 137 5.81 -14.30 -2.87
CA GLN A 137 6.62 -14.82 -1.77
C GLN A 137 7.63 -13.76 -1.32
N LYS A 138 8.07 -13.81 -0.06
CA LYS A 138 9.04 -12.87 0.54
C LYS A 138 10.50 -13.11 0.10
N ASN A 139 10.72 -13.48 -1.16
CA ASN A 139 12.05 -13.82 -1.68
C ASN A 139 12.89 -12.58 -2.05
N PHE A 140 12.27 -11.40 -2.03
CA PHE A 140 12.89 -10.12 -2.35
C PHE A 140 12.92 -9.24 -1.11
N ALA A 141 13.75 -9.60 -0.13
CA ALA A 141 13.68 -9.06 1.23
C ALA A 141 13.91 -7.53 1.35
N CYS A 142 14.34 -6.85 0.28
CA CYS A 142 14.48 -5.40 0.24
C CYS A 142 13.29 -4.68 -0.41
N ILE A 143 12.36 -5.36 -1.08
CA ILE A 143 11.22 -4.70 -1.72
C ILE A 143 9.92 -5.44 -1.45
N ASP A 144 8.84 -4.68 -1.35
CA ASP A 144 7.49 -5.22 -1.26
C ASP A 144 6.80 -5.23 -2.62
N SER A 145 7.25 -4.40 -3.57
CA SER A 145 6.72 -4.38 -4.95
C SER A 145 7.63 -3.66 -5.94
N ILE A 146 7.31 -3.83 -7.23
CA ILE A 146 7.90 -3.07 -8.34
C ILE A 146 6.78 -2.32 -9.04
N TYR A 147 6.97 -1.03 -9.28
CA TYR A 147 6.02 -0.20 -10.03
C TYR A 147 6.70 0.34 -11.29
N TRP A 148 6.06 0.16 -12.44
CA TRP A 148 6.47 0.76 -13.71
C TRP A 148 5.41 1.80 -14.11
N ASN A 149 5.82 3.03 -14.38
CA ASN A 149 4.88 4.09 -14.79
C ASN A 149 4.84 4.35 -16.30
N GLY A 150 5.47 3.51 -17.12
CA GLY A 150 5.66 3.74 -18.56
C GLY A 150 7.02 4.35 -18.93
N GLN A 151 7.80 4.82 -17.95
CA GLN A 151 9.11 5.45 -18.19
C GLN A 151 10.18 5.06 -17.17
N MET A 152 9.82 4.96 -15.89
CA MET A 152 10.71 4.67 -14.77
C MET A 152 10.20 3.48 -13.98
N CYS A 153 11.14 2.65 -13.51
CA CYS A 153 10.88 1.55 -12.60
C CYS A 153 11.14 2.01 -11.16
N TYR A 154 10.19 1.79 -10.27
CA TYR A 154 10.31 2.09 -8.84
C TYR A 154 10.35 0.78 -8.06
N LEU A 155 11.42 0.60 -7.31
CA LEU A 155 11.57 -0.46 -6.32
C LEU A 155 10.99 0.05 -5.00
N LEU A 156 9.85 -0.50 -4.58
CA LEU A 156 9.09 0.03 -3.46
C LEU A 156 9.32 -0.83 -2.22
N GLN A 157 9.73 -0.20 -1.12
CA GLN A 157 9.82 -0.80 0.20
C GLN A 157 8.85 -0.07 1.15
N MET A 158 7.84 -0.77 1.64
CA MET A 158 6.74 -0.23 2.42
C MET A 158 7.01 -0.43 3.91
N THR A 159 7.06 0.66 4.67
CA THR A 159 7.42 0.58 6.08
C THR A 159 6.81 1.69 6.92
N ILE A 160 6.53 1.37 8.18
CA ILE A 160 6.19 2.32 9.24
C ILE A 160 7.37 2.60 10.18
N SER A 161 8.47 1.85 10.03
CA SER A 161 9.71 2.00 10.81
C SER A 161 10.59 3.07 10.17
N ASN A 162 11.12 3.99 11.00
CA ASN A 162 12.13 4.97 10.60
C ASN A 162 13.53 4.36 10.43
N ASP A 163 13.74 3.14 10.92
CA ASP A 163 14.95 2.34 10.72
C ASP A 163 14.53 1.01 10.08
N HIS A 164 14.54 1.00 8.75
CA HIS A 164 14.19 -0.15 7.93
C HIS A 164 15.29 -0.36 6.88
N GLY A 165 16.34 -1.05 7.29
CA GLY A 165 17.49 -1.28 6.44
C GLY A 165 17.19 -2.12 5.18
N ILE A 166 18.07 -1.95 4.19
CA ILE A 166 17.96 -2.55 2.86
C ILE A 166 18.74 -3.87 2.83
N ALA A 167 18.08 -4.99 2.57
CA ALA A 167 18.76 -6.28 2.45
C ALA A 167 19.74 -6.26 1.25
N HIS A 168 21.05 -6.23 1.55
CA HIS A 168 22.11 -5.97 0.56
C HIS A 168 22.15 -7.01 -0.56
N GLU A 169 22.10 -8.29 -0.22
CA GLU A 169 22.16 -9.39 -1.20
C GLU A 169 20.96 -9.36 -2.14
N SER A 170 19.77 -9.04 -1.62
CA SER A 170 18.56 -8.90 -2.44
C SER A 170 18.65 -7.71 -3.40
N LEU A 171 19.21 -6.58 -2.96
CA LEU A 171 19.45 -5.43 -3.80
C LEU A 171 20.39 -5.76 -4.97
N VAL A 172 21.51 -6.46 -4.71
CA VAL A 172 22.45 -6.87 -5.78
C VAL A 172 21.74 -7.72 -6.83
N LYS A 173 20.91 -8.69 -6.41
CA LYS A 173 20.14 -9.54 -7.34
C LYS A 173 19.16 -8.73 -8.21
N ILE A 174 18.48 -7.74 -7.63
CA ILE A 174 17.55 -6.89 -8.37
C ILE A 174 18.31 -5.95 -9.33
N HIS A 175 19.44 -5.38 -8.89
CA HIS A 175 20.29 -4.56 -9.75
C HIS A 175 20.76 -5.34 -10.98
N ASP A 176 21.32 -6.55 -10.79
CA ASP A 176 21.75 -7.41 -11.89
C ASP A 176 20.60 -7.74 -12.86
N TRP A 177 19.40 -7.98 -12.32
CA TRP A 177 18.21 -8.23 -13.14
C TRP A 177 17.83 -7.01 -13.98
N ALA A 178 17.82 -5.82 -13.39
CA ALA A 178 17.45 -4.57 -14.05
C ALA A 178 18.48 -4.18 -15.12
N THR A 179 19.78 -4.19 -14.78
CA THR A 179 20.86 -3.83 -15.71
C THR A 179 20.94 -4.78 -16.90
N LYS A 180 20.77 -6.09 -16.70
CA LYS A 180 20.72 -7.08 -17.80
C LYS A 180 19.59 -6.81 -18.80
N ARG A 181 18.57 -6.06 -18.38
CA ARG A 181 17.38 -5.71 -19.18
C ARG A 181 17.38 -4.25 -19.63
N GLY A 182 18.42 -3.48 -19.31
CA GLY A 182 18.48 -2.04 -19.61
C GLY A 182 17.44 -1.22 -18.85
N ILE A 183 16.93 -1.70 -17.71
CA ILE A 183 15.92 -1.03 -16.91
C ILE A 183 16.62 -0.11 -15.91
N ASN A 184 16.34 1.19 -16.00
CA ASN A 184 16.70 2.15 -14.95
C ASN A 184 15.66 2.07 -13.84
N TYR A 185 16.10 2.25 -12.58
CA TYR A 185 15.20 2.22 -11.44
C TYR A 185 15.56 3.24 -10.36
N GLU A 186 14.55 3.58 -9.57
CA GLU A 186 14.67 4.35 -8.33
C GLU A 186 14.27 3.49 -7.14
N TYR A 187 14.97 3.64 -6.01
CA TYR A 187 14.64 2.93 -4.78
C TYR A 187 13.87 3.83 -3.83
N VAL A 188 12.65 3.44 -3.50
CA VAL A 188 11.69 4.32 -2.82
C VAL A 188 11.12 3.64 -1.59
N PHE A 189 11.28 4.30 -0.46
CA PHE A 189 10.55 3.99 0.75
C PHE A 189 9.15 4.59 0.67
N VAL A 190 8.13 3.77 0.85
CA VAL A 190 6.75 4.19 0.98
C VAL A 190 6.43 4.19 2.47
N VAL A 191 6.13 5.37 3.01
CA VAL A 191 5.94 5.60 4.46
C VAL A 191 4.65 6.36 4.73
N PRO A 192 4.12 6.34 5.96
CA PRO A 192 3.11 7.31 6.38
C PRO A 192 3.52 8.74 6.04
N LYS A 193 2.60 9.54 5.47
CA LYS A 193 2.90 10.92 5.06
C LYS A 193 3.55 11.77 6.15
N GLY A 194 3.13 11.61 7.39
CA GLY A 194 3.71 12.31 8.55
C GLY A 194 5.18 11.99 8.83
N GLN A 195 5.71 10.86 8.32
CA GLN A 195 7.11 10.45 8.51
C GLN A 195 8.06 10.97 7.44
N VAL A 196 7.56 11.41 6.28
CA VAL A 196 8.39 11.77 5.11
C VAL A 196 9.45 12.81 5.46
N GLN A 197 9.09 13.84 6.22
CA GLN A 197 10.00 14.95 6.53
C GLN A 197 11.19 14.51 7.38
N ASP A 198 10.99 13.58 8.32
CA ASP A 198 12.04 13.13 9.23
C ASP A 198 12.68 11.80 8.81
N TYR A 199 12.16 11.15 7.76
CA TYR A 199 12.72 9.90 7.24
C TYR A 199 14.14 10.13 6.72
N LYS A 200 15.05 9.22 7.10
CA LYS A 200 16.49 9.33 6.82
C LYS A 200 16.94 8.24 5.85
N VAL A 201 18.12 8.42 5.28
CA VAL A 201 18.82 7.38 4.51
C VAL A 201 18.92 6.11 5.35
N GLN A 202 18.60 4.98 4.74
CA GLN A 202 18.60 3.68 5.38
C GLN A 202 19.92 2.94 5.13
N ASN A 203 20.33 2.19 6.15
CA ASN A 203 21.54 1.38 6.08
C ASN A 203 21.33 0.09 5.27
N PHE A 204 22.39 -0.44 4.69
CA PHE A 204 22.37 -1.78 4.10
C PHE A 204 22.55 -2.84 5.17
N LEU A 205 21.83 -3.95 5.06
CA LEU A 205 21.85 -5.05 6.01
C LEU A 205 22.46 -6.31 5.40
N THR A 206 23.20 -7.05 6.22
CA THR A 206 23.65 -8.42 5.92
C THR A 206 22.47 -9.40 5.96
N THR A 207 22.71 -10.65 5.55
CA THR A 207 21.72 -11.75 5.69
C THR A 207 21.32 -12.01 7.14
N THR A 208 22.19 -11.67 8.09
CA THR A 208 21.95 -11.73 9.53
C THR A 208 21.29 -10.47 10.11
N ARG A 209 20.85 -9.54 9.25
CA ARG A 209 20.19 -8.26 9.62
C ARG A 209 21.05 -7.29 10.44
N HIS A 210 22.37 -7.42 10.38
CA HIS A 210 23.28 -6.41 10.92
C HIS A 210 23.64 -5.38 9.86
N VAL A 211 23.99 -4.16 10.28
CA VAL A 211 24.50 -3.13 9.36
C VAL A 211 25.73 -3.65 8.63
N HIS A 212 25.68 -3.61 7.31
CA HIS A 212 26.74 -4.08 6.42
C HIS A 212 27.89 -3.07 6.43
N LYS A 213 29.03 -3.45 7.03
CA LYS A 213 30.18 -2.55 7.20
C LYS A 213 30.86 -2.13 5.89
N THR A 214 30.82 -3.00 4.88
CA THR A 214 31.47 -2.77 3.58
C THR A 214 30.52 -3.05 2.40
N PRO A 215 29.44 -2.27 2.21
CA PRO A 215 28.49 -2.51 1.14
C PRO A 215 29.17 -2.45 -0.23
N SER A 216 28.62 -3.16 -1.22
CA SER A 216 29.11 -3.11 -2.60
C SER A 216 29.02 -1.71 -3.20
N LYS A 217 29.79 -1.42 -4.26
CA LYS A 217 29.70 -0.15 -5.00
C LYS A 217 28.28 0.15 -5.50
N ILE A 218 27.54 -0.89 -5.89
CA ILE A 218 26.13 -0.80 -6.28
C ILE A 218 25.29 -0.20 -5.15
N ALA A 219 25.46 -0.71 -3.93
CA ALA A 219 24.74 -0.23 -2.75
C ALA A 219 25.20 1.18 -2.36
N GLN A 220 26.50 1.46 -2.38
CA GLN A 220 27.04 2.79 -2.06
C GLN A 220 26.55 3.88 -3.03
N GLY A 221 26.32 3.53 -4.29
CA GLY A 221 25.77 4.44 -5.30
C GLY A 221 24.24 4.47 -5.38
N LEU A 222 23.54 3.71 -4.52
CA LEU A 222 22.08 3.66 -4.55
C LEU A 222 21.50 4.97 -4.02
N VAL A 223 20.74 5.66 -4.87
CA VAL A 223 19.96 6.83 -4.47
C VAL A 223 18.65 6.36 -3.85
N GLN A 224 18.39 6.81 -2.61
CA GLN A 224 17.18 6.48 -1.87
C GLN A 224 16.21 7.67 -1.81
N TYR A 225 14.93 7.39 -2.00
CA TYR A 225 13.83 8.35 -1.87
C TYR A 225 12.85 7.89 -0.79
N ALA A 226 12.07 8.81 -0.24
CA ALA A 226 10.90 8.49 0.58
C ALA A 226 9.67 9.23 0.05
N VAL A 227 8.54 8.55 -0.07
CA VAL A 227 7.24 9.12 -0.44
C VAL A 227 6.18 8.81 0.61
N GLY A 228 5.26 9.74 0.79
CA GLY A 228 4.22 9.68 1.80
C GLY A 228 2.91 9.18 1.26
N VAL A 229 2.30 8.21 1.95
CA VAL A 229 0.90 7.82 1.75
C VAL A 229 0.05 8.42 2.87
N GLU A 230 -1.03 9.09 2.49
CA GLU A 230 -1.99 9.66 3.41
C GLU A 230 -2.81 8.54 4.06
N MET A 231 -2.71 8.42 5.38
CA MET A 231 -3.56 7.55 6.19
C MET A 231 -4.53 8.44 6.95
N VAL A 232 -5.66 8.80 6.34
CA VAL A 232 -6.70 9.57 7.04
C VAL A 232 -7.67 8.58 7.69
N PRO A 233 -7.71 8.46 9.02
CA PRO A 233 -8.90 7.92 9.66
C PRO A 233 -9.98 9.01 9.57
N THR A 234 -11.03 8.76 8.80
CA THR A 234 -12.23 9.59 8.87
C THR A 234 -12.88 9.32 10.22
N LEU A 235 -12.47 10.05 11.26
CA LEU A 235 -13.16 10.04 12.55
C LEU A 235 -14.54 10.69 12.35
N LYS A 236 -15.49 9.95 11.78
CA LYS A 236 -16.91 10.27 11.95
C LYS A 236 -17.17 10.18 13.44
N HIS A 237 -17.44 11.34 14.05
CA HIS A 237 -17.69 11.49 15.47
C HIS A 237 -18.55 10.36 16.03
N SER A 238 -18.03 9.65 17.02
CA SER A 238 -18.82 8.95 18.03
C SER A 238 -19.62 9.99 18.82
N LYS A 239 -20.73 10.47 18.26
CA LYS A 239 -21.81 11.05 19.05
C LYS A 239 -22.64 9.89 19.60
N HIS A 240 -22.23 9.33 20.74
CA HIS A 240 -23.09 8.65 21.70
C HIS A 240 -22.25 8.16 22.88
N LEU A 241 -21.83 9.09 23.74
CA LEU A 241 -21.35 8.74 25.09
C LEU A 241 -21.64 9.82 26.16
N ASP A 242 -22.43 10.86 25.84
CA ASP A 242 -22.80 11.91 26.80
C ASP A 242 -24.25 11.82 27.32
N ASP A 243 -25.05 10.83 26.90
CA ASP A 243 -26.40 10.60 27.45
C ASP A 243 -26.41 9.43 28.42
N LEU A 244 -25.70 9.58 29.53
CA LEU A 244 -26.03 8.88 30.77
C LEU A 244 -26.58 9.92 31.75
N PRO A 245 -27.86 9.83 32.18
CA PRO A 245 -28.40 10.78 33.13
C PRO A 245 -27.68 10.62 34.46
N ALA A 246 -27.14 11.72 34.96
CA ALA A 246 -26.77 11.83 36.36
C ALA A 246 -28.07 11.92 37.19
N ASN A 247 -28.29 10.89 38.02
CA ASN A 247 -29.21 10.79 39.17
C ASN A 247 -30.64 11.34 39.00
#